data_AF-A0A519T488-F1
#
_entry.id   AF-A0A519T488-F1
#
_cell.length_a   1.000
_cell.length_b   1.000
_cell.length_c   1.000
_cell.angle_alpha   90.00
_cell.angle_beta   90.00
_cell.angle_gamma   90.00
#
_symmetry.space_group_name_H-M   'P 1'
#
loop_
_entity.id
_entity.type
_entity.pdbx_description
1 polymer ?
#
loop_
_entity_poly.entity_id
_entity_poly.type
_entity_poly.pdbx_seq_one_letter_code
_entity_poly.pdbx_strand_id
1 'polypeptide(L)'
;MRNFFKTTGKLLLILIAVLLVAGVAFAQLSPQLGGTPKQDYTASGHYKDGKFYNPIATSVMTGSTLKMVQHMLFDKTPDKKPPGPLPMQFLDSLTITQKSPDLVRVTWFGHSASLVEIAGQNILLDPMLSIKMGPISGVAPTRYNPRVPIAAERLPAIDAVLISHDHYDHLDYQTVLKIKEKTKHFYVPLGAGAHLRRWGVPAAKITEVTWGDSVRLPGGLTLVSTPTRHFSGRGLTNRNSTFWTSWVLKTPTKRLFYSGDGGYGPHFQQIGAQYGPFDLALMECGQYDAQWAEIHMRPEQSVQAALDLRARVMQPVHWAAFT
;
A
#
# COMPACT_ATOMS: atom_id res chain seq x y z
N MET A 1 -44.90 23.87 20.00
CA MET A 1 -44.41 22.92 18.96
C MET A 1 -43.79 23.62 17.74
N ARG A 2 -44.45 24.58 17.06
CA ARG A 2 -43.91 25.22 15.83
C ARG A 2 -42.55 25.93 15.96
N ASN A 3 -42.25 26.52 17.12
CA ASN A 3 -40.95 27.16 17.36
C ASN A 3 -39.82 26.15 17.64
N PHE A 4 -40.14 24.99 18.23
CA PHE A 4 -39.17 23.92 18.47
C PHE A 4 -38.65 23.35 17.14
N PHE A 5 -39.54 22.97 16.21
CA PHE A 5 -39.15 22.48 14.88
C PHE A 5 -38.35 23.51 14.06
N LYS A 6 -38.62 24.81 14.20
CA LYS A 6 -37.84 25.88 13.55
C LYS A 6 -36.43 26.02 14.15
N THR A 7 -36.30 25.93 15.46
CA THR A 7 -34.99 25.99 16.14
C THR A 7 -34.16 24.73 15.84
N THR A 8 -34.77 23.54 15.90
CA THR A 8 -34.11 22.27 15.56
C THR A 8 -33.67 22.24 14.10
N GLY A 9 -34.51 22.71 13.17
CA GLY A 9 -34.15 22.81 11.75
C GLY A 9 -32.99 23.78 11.49
N LYS A 10 -32.97 24.94 12.17
CA LYS A 10 -31.85 25.88 12.09
C LYS A 10 -30.55 25.28 12.65
N LEU A 11 -30.62 24.59 13.79
CA LEU A 11 -29.46 23.92 14.39
C LEU A 11 -28.91 22.82 13.47
N LEU A 12 -29.78 22.04 12.84
CA LEU A 12 -29.38 21.02 11.87
C LEU A 12 -28.68 21.64 10.64
N LEU A 13 -29.22 22.72 10.09
CA LEU A 13 -28.60 23.43 8.97
C LEU A 13 -27.23 24.02 9.34
N ILE A 14 -27.11 24.58 10.54
CA ILE A 14 -25.83 25.08 11.07
C ILE A 14 -24.83 23.92 11.20
N LEU A 15 -25.26 22.77 11.75
CA LEU A 15 -24.41 21.59 11.87
C LEU A 15 -23.93 21.10 10.50
N ILE A 16 -24.82 21.00 9.51
CA ILE A 16 -24.47 20.61 8.14
C ILE A 16 -23.46 21.60 7.55
N ALA A 17 -23.70 22.90 7.69
CA ALA A 17 -22.79 23.93 7.19
C ALA A 17 -21.40 23.84 7.86
N VAL A 18 -21.35 23.63 9.18
CA VAL A 18 -20.10 23.44 9.93
C VAL A 18 -19.37 22.18 9.46
N LEU A 19 -20.07 21.06 9.28
CA LEU A 19 -19.47 19.81 8.78
C LEU A 19 -18.95 19.95 7.35
N LEU A 20 -19.66 20.69 6.48
CA LEU A 20 -19.20 20.99 5.12
C LEU A 20 -17.93 21.85 5.14
N VAL A 21 -17.90 22.93 5.93
CA VAL A 21 -16.71 23.78 6.07
C VAL A 21 -15.54 22.99 6.64
N ALA A 22 -15.77 22.19 7.70
CA ALA A 22 -14.75 21.32 8.27
C ALA A 22 -14.23 20.28 7.27
N GLY A 23 -15.12 19.69 6.46
CA GLY A 23 -14.77 18.74 5.41
C GLY A 23 -13.93 19.37 4.30
N VAL A 24 -14.29 20.57 3.83
CA VAL A 24 -13.50 21.33 2.84
C VAL A 24 -12.15 21.74 3.41
N ALA A 25 -12.12 22.26 4.63
CA ALA A 25 -10.87 22.63 5.31
C ALA A 25 -9.95 21.42 5.47
N PHE A 26 -10.49 20.27 5.90
CA PHE A 26 -9.74 19.02 5.99
C PHE A 26 -9.19 18.57 4.63
N ALA A 27 -10.01 18.61 3.58
CA ALA A 27 -9.61 18.24 2.22
C ALA A 27 -8.46 19.12 1.68
N GLN A 28 -8.44 20.40 2.04
CA GLN A 28 -7.42 21.35 1.58
C GLN A 28 -6.16 21.33 2.44
N LEU A 29 -6.32 21.21 3.76
CA LEU A 29 -5.24 21.41 4.73
C LEU A 29 -4.58 20.11 5.19
N SER A 30 -5.21 18.94 5.03
CA SER A 30 -4.58 17.66 5.41
C SER A 30 -3.52 17.26 4.38
N PRO A 31 -2.21 17.34 4.69
CA PRO A 31 -1.18 16.94 3.75
C PRO A 31 -1.23 15.43 3.44
N GLN A 32 -1.74 14.61 4.36
CA GLN A 32 -1.82 13.15 4.23
C GLN A 32 -2.67 12.70 3.03
N LEU A 33 -3.64 13.51 2.58
CA LEU A 33 -4.43 13.25 1.37
C LEU A 33 -3.58 13.25 0.09
N GLY A 34 -2.41 13.89 0.11
CA GLY A 34 -1.52 13.97 -1.03
C GLY A 34 -2.04 14.90 -2.14
N GLY A 35 -1.35 14.86 -3.28
CA GLY A 35 -1.68 15.66 -4.46
C GLY A 35 -2.73 15.01 -5.37
N THR A 36 -3.26 15.79 -6.30
CA THR A 36 -4.22 15.33 -7.31
C THR A 36 -3.48 15.01 -8.61
N PRO A 37 -3.62 13.79 -9.18
CA PRO A 37 -3.15 13.50 -10.54
C PRO A 37 -3.82 14.44 -11.55
N LYS A 38 -3.04 15.01 -12.48
CA LYS A 38 -3.54 15.97 -13.48
C LYS A 38 -3.30 15.55 -14.93
N GLN A 39 -2.80 14.34 -15.14
CA GLN A 39 -2.43 13.84 -16.46
C GLN A 39 -3.50 12.87 -16.98
N ASP A 40 -3.58 12.76 -18.31
CA ASP A 40 -4.32 11.69 -18.97
C ASP A 40 -3.42 10.45 -19.08
N TYR A 41 -3.94 9.32 -18.61
CA TYR A 41 -3.25 8.04 -18.60
C TYR A 41 -3.84 7.04 -19.59
N THR A 42 -4.64 7.48 -20.57
CA THR A 42 -5.26 6.62 -21.59
C THR A 42 -4.24 5.73 -22.32
N ALA A 43 -3.01 6.22 -22.54
CA ALA A 43 -1.92 5.45 -23.15
C ALA A 43 -1.49 4.21 -22.35
N SER A 44 -1.84 4.12 -21.06
CA SER A 44 -1.62 2.91 -20.24
C SER A 44 -2.49 1.72 -20.64
N GLY A 45 -3.56 1.94 -21.42
CA GLY A 45 -4.55 0.92 -21.77
C GLY A 45 -5.55 0.59 -20.65
N HIS A 46 -5.33 1.07 -19.42
CA HIS A 46 -6.12 0.74 -18.23
C HIS A 46 -6.80 1.97 -17.60
N TYR A 47 -6.99 3.04 -18.37
CA TYR A 47 -7.57 4.30 -17.91
C TYR A 47 -8.72 4.74 -18.80
N LYS A 48 -9.85 5.11 -18.18
CA LYS A 48 -11.05 5.60 -18.87
C LYS A 48 -11.86 6.52 -17.94
N ASP A 49 -12.42 7.60 -18.48
CA ASP A 49 -13.31 8.53 -17.75
C ASP A 49 -12.71 9.05 -16.43
N GLY A 50 -11.41 9.35 -16.43
CA GLY A 50 -10.72 9.87 -15.25
C GLY A 50 -10.31 8.82 -14.21
N LYS A 51 -10.47 7.52 -14.53
CA LYS A 51 -10.25 6.42 -13.58
C LYS A 51 -9.50 5.25 -14.20
N PHE A 52 -8.67 4.61 -13.38
CA PHE A 52 -8.10 3.30 -13.72
C PHE A 52 -9.10 2.16 -13.47
N TYR A 53 -8.96 1.08 -14.22
CA TYR A 53 -9.83 -0.10 -14.12
C TYR A 53 -9.04 -1.42 -14.23
N ASN A 54 -9.58 -2.48 -13.62
CA ASN A 54 -9.03 -3.82 -13.74
C ASN A 54 -9.45 -4.45 -15.09
N PRO A 55 -8.56 -5.20 -15.78
CA PRO A 55 -8.92 -5.91 -17.01
C PRO A 55 -10.03 -6.95 -16.81
N ILE A 56 -10.07 -7.54 -15.62
CA ILE A 56 -11.12 -8.45 -15.17
C ILE A 56 -12.13 -7.62 -14.40
N ALA A 57 -13.43 -7.80 -14.69
CA ALA A 57 -14.50 -7.16 -13.96
C ALA A 57 -14.31 -7.37 -12.45
N THR A 58 -14.32 -6.29 -11.68
CA THR A 58 -13.96 -6.30 -10.26
C THR A 58 -14.88 -5.36 -9.50
N SER A 59 -15.56 -5.91 -8.50
CA SER A 59 -16.33 -5.17 -7.51
C SER A 59 -15.50 -4.98 -6.25
N VAL A 60 -15.33 -3.72 -5.84
CA VAL A 60 -14.72 -3.41 -4.54
C VAL A 60 -15.65 -3.80 -3.37
N MET A 61 -16.95 -3.88 -3.62
CA MET A 61 -17.96 -4.31 -2.64
C MET A 61 -18.70 -5.52 -3.20
N THR A 62 -18.25 -6.71 -2.83
CA THR A 62 -18.86 -7.99 -3.23
C THR A 62 -20.04 -8.37 -2.33
N GLY A 63 -20.09 -7.81 -1.12
CA GLY A 63 -21.13 -8.08 -0.13
C GLY A 63 -22.22 -7.01 -0.05
N SER A 64 -23.13 -7.18 0.92
CA SER A 64 -24.17 -6.21 1.22
C SER A 64 -23.63 -5.09 2.12
N THR A 65 -23.73 -3.84 1.66
CA THR A 65 -23.36 -2.64 2.42
C THR A 65 -24.12 -2.55 3.76
N LEU A 66 -25.38 -3.00 3.80
CA LEU A 66 -26.16 -3.01 5.03
C LEU A 66 -25.60 -4.01 6.04
N LYS A 67 -25.27 -5.23 5.58
CA LYS A 67 -24.62 -6.23 6.43
C LYS A 67 -23.25 -5.77 6.90
N MET A 68 -22.51 -5.02 6.07
CA MET A 68 -21.22 -4.43 6.44
C MET A 68 -21.36 -3.49 7.63
N VAL A 69 -22.29 -2.53 7.50
CA VAL A 69 -22.57 -1.54 8.55
C VAL A 69 -23.08 -2.24 9.80
N GLN A 70 -23.95 -3.23 9.67
CA GLN A 70 -24.42 -4.02 10.80
C GLN A 70 -23.27 -4.74 11.50
N HIS A 71 -22.39 -5.42 10.75
CA HIS A 71 -21.22 -6.10 11.30
C HIS A 71 -20.29 -5.14 12.03
N MET A 72 -19.99 -3.98 11.44
CA MET A 72 -19.12 -2.97 12.06
C MET A 72 -19.70 -2.36 13.35
N LEU A 73 -21.01 -2.20 13.44
CA LEU A 73 -21.66 -1.53 14.57
C LEU A 73 -22.07 -2.47 15.70
N PHE A 74 -22.42 -3.72 15.39
CA PHE A 74 -23.10 -4.62 16.33
C PHE A 74 -22.38 -5.94 16.57
N ASP A 75 -21.57 -6.43 15.63
CA ASP A 75 -20.93 -7.73 15.77
C ASP A 75 -19.64 -7.61 16.58
N LYS A 76 -19.46 -8.54 17.54
CA LYS A 76 -18.19 -8.69 18.25
C LYS A 76 -17.34 -9.69 17.50
N THR A 77 -16.20 -9.26 16.98
CA THR A 77 -15.17 -10.16 16.47
C THR A 77 -14.24 -10.54 17.63
N PRO A 78 -14.34 -11.76 18.20
CA PRO A 78 -13.39 -12.20 19.21
C PRO A 78 -11.97 -12.20 18.61
N ASP A 79 -10.97 -11.92 19.44
CA ASP A 79 -9.55 -11.96 19.07
C ASP A 79 -9.16 -11.09 17.86
N LYS A 80 -9.96 -10.07 17.54
CA LYS A 80 -9.70 -9.09 16.45
C LYS A 80 -8.36 -8.36 16.62
N LYS A 81 -7.91 -8.21 17.87
CA LYS A 81 -6.65 -7.56 18.26
C LYS A 81 -5.88 -8.48 19.18
N PRO A 82 -4.54 -8.54 19.07
CA PRO A 82 -3.73 -9.28 20.03
C PRO A 82 -3.86 -8.64 21.42
N PRO A 83 -3.70 -9.42 22.51
CA PRO A 83 -3.80 -8.91 23.89
C PRO A 83 -2.67 -7.95 24.28
N GLY A 84 -1.61 -7.87 23.47
CA GLY A 84 -0.48 -6.96 23.66
C GLY A 84 0.40 -6.86 22.41
N PRO A 85 1.54 -6.16 22.49
CA PRO A 85 2.49 -6.08 21.40
C PRO A 85 2.97 -7.47 20.96
N LEU A 86 3.12 -7.66 19.64
CA LEU A 86 3.63 -8.90 19.08
C LEU A 86 5.16 -9.01 19.28
N PRO A 87 5.71 -10.23 19.41
CA PRO A 87 7.15 -10.44 19.44
C PRO A 87 7.85 -9.77 18.25
N MET A 88 8.90 -9.01 18.52
CA MET A 88 9.60 -8.23 17.51
C MET A 88 11.09 -8.20 17.84
N GLN A 89 11.92 -8.33 16.80
CA GLN A 89 13.36 -8.12 16.90
C GLN A 89 13.70 -6.70 16.45
N PHE A 90 14.53 -6.00 17.22
CA PHE A 90 15.05 -4.69 16.84
C PHE A 90 16.14 -4.84 15.80
N LEU A 91 16.19 -3.91 14.86
CA LEU A 91 17.17 -3.87 13.80
C LEU A 91 18.13 -2.70 14.01
N ASP A 92 19.43 -2.99 14.03
CA ASP A 92 20.47 -1.96 14.00
C ASP A 92 20.77 -1.56 12.55
N SER A 93 20.78 -0.26 12.30
CA SER A 93 21.28 0.38 11.08
C SER A 93 22.63 -0.17 10.59
N LEU A 94 23.57 -0.50 11.49
CA LEU A 94 24.87 -1.06 11.10
C LEU A 94 24.73 -2.44 10.47
N THR A 95 23.78 -3.26 10.94
CA THR A 95 23.52 -4.59 10.37
C THR A 95 23.04 -4.48 8.91
N ILE A 96 22.29 -3.43 8.58
CA ILE A 96 21.81 -3.15 7.22
C ILE A 96 22.98 -2.73 6.31
N THR A 97 24.03 -2.13 6.83
CA THR A 97 25.21 -1.75 6.01
C THR A 97 26.12 -2.94 5.69
N GLN A 98 26.01 -4.04 6.44
CA GLN A 98 26.79 -5.25 6.23
C GLN A 98 26.14 -6.13 5.15
N LYS A 99 26.53 -5.92 3.90
CA LYS A 99 25.99 -6.66 2.76
C LYS A 99 27.07 -7.15 1.82
N SER A 100 26.81 -8.28 1.18
CA SER A 100 27.51 -8.72 -0.03
C SER A 100 26.58 -8.57 -1.25
N PRO A 101 27.13 -8.47 -2.48
CA PRO A 101 26.30 -8.48 -3.69
C PRO A 101 25.39 -9.70 -3.83
N ASP A 102 25.82 -10.85 -3.29
CA ASP A 102 25.09 -12.12 -3.35
C ASP A 102 24.04 -12.28 -2.24
N LEU A 103 24.06 -11.39 -1.22
CA LEU A 103 23.09 -11.42 -0.14
C LEU A 103 21.69 -11.09 -0.66
N VAL A 104 20.73 -11.93 -0.27
CA VAL A 104 19.31 -11.62 -0.29
C VAL A 104 18.79 -11.69 1.14
N ARG A 105 18.35 -10.56 1.68
CA ARG A 105 17.75 -10.48 3.02
C ARG A 105 16.47 -9.67 2.95
N VAL A 106 15.41 -10.18 3.58
CA VAL A 106 14.16 -9.44 3.77
C VAL A 106 13.95 -9.23 5.25
N THR A 107 13.84 -7.96 5.66
CA THR A 107 13.42 -7.59 7.00
C THR A 107 11.99 -7.08 6.94
N TRP A 108 11.07 -7.79 7.59
CA TRP A 108 9.66 -7.44 7.64
C TRP A 108 9.38 -6.52 8.82
N PHE A 109 8.72 -5.38 8.58
CA PHE A 109 8.37 -4.39 9.60
C PHE A 109 6.92 -4.52 10.12
N GLY A 110 6.24 -5.62 9.77
CA GLY A 110 4.81 -5.81 10.01
C GLY A 110 3.95 -5.08 8.97
N HIS A 111 2.73 -5.55 8.74
CA HIS A 111 1.88 -5.14 7.62
C HIS A 111 2.53 -5.48 6.26
N SER A 112 2.47 -4.56 5.30
CA SER A 112 3.06 -4.69 3.97
C SER A 112 4.47 -4.08 3.85
N ALA A 113 4.97 -3.48 4.92
CA ALA A 113 6.27 -2.79 4.93
C ALA A 113 7.45 -3.76 5.08
N SER A 114 8.38 -3.74 4.12
CA SER A 114 9.60 -4.57 4.16
C SER A 114 10.82 -3.84 3.62
N LEU A 115 11.99 -4.12 4.20
CA LEU A 115 13.29 -3.80 3.62
C LEU A 115 13.84 -5.05 2.91
N VAL A 116 14.09 -4.92 1.62
CA VAL A 116 14.71 -5.95 0.79
C VAL A 116 16.12 -5.51 0.44
N GLU A 117 17.09 -6.32 0.85
CA GLU A 117 18.49 -6.17 0.54
C GLU A 117 18.85 -7.19 -0.54
N ILE A 118 19.16 -6.71 -1.74
CA ILE A 118 19.39 -7.54 -2.92
C ILE A 118 20.34 -6.83 -3.88
N ALA A 119 21.31 -7.56 -4.45
CA ALA A 119 22.31 -6.97 -5.36
C ALA A 119 23.08 -5.78 -4.74
N GLY A 120 23.31 -5.82 -3.42
CA GLY A 120 23.91 -4.71 -2.65
C GLY A 120 22.97 -3.51 -2.37
N GLN A 121 21.75 -3.51 -2.91
CA GLN A 121 20.83 -2.37 -2.82
C GLN A 121 19.94 -2.44 -1.57
N ASN A 122 19.47 -1.30 -1.08
CA ASN A 122 18.37 -1.16 -0.10
C ASN A 122 17.07 -0.80 -0.83
N ILE A 123 16.13 -1.74 -0.90
CA ILE A 123 14.81 -1.54 -1.51
C ILE A 123 13.74 -1.56 -0.42
N LEU A 124 13.02 -0.47 -0.23
CA LEU A 124 11.86 -0.44 0.66
C LEU A 124 10.59 -0.69 -0.12
N LEU A 125 9.76 -1.60 0.37
CA LEU A 125 8.44 -1.91 -0.17
C LEU A 125 7.38 -1.32 0.76
N ASP A 126 6.44 -0.54 0.20
CA ASP A 126 5.26 0.02 0.90
C ASP A 126 5.53 0.43 2.35
N PRO A 127 6.40 1.43 2.60
CA PRO A 127 6.98 1.68 3.90
C PRO A 127 5.99 2.38 4.85
N MET A 128 4.92 1.69 5.27
CA MET A 128 4.00 2.12 6.32
C MET A 128 4.62 1.90 7.71
N LEU A 129 5.55 2.77 8.09
CA LEU A 129 6.28 2.65 9.36
C LEU A 129 5.67 3.48 10.51
N SER A 130 4.59 4.22 10.22
CA SER A 130 3.87 4.98 11.24
C SER A 130 3.13 4.08 12.23
N ILE A 131 2.97 4.59 13.45
CA ILE A 131 2.17 3.95 14.50
C ILE A 131 0.68 4.19 14.27
N LYS A 132 0.30 5.33 13.68
CA LYS A 132 -1.10 5.65 13.34
C LYS A 132 -1.25 5.75 11.83
N MET A 133 -2.31 5.14 11.32
CA MET A 133 -2.57 4.99 9.88
C MET A 133 -3.54 6.03 9.35
N GLY A 134 -3.10 6.85 8.41
CA GLY A 134 -3.99 7.79 7.72
C GLY A 134 -4.19 9.14 8.44
N PRO A 135 -5.18 9.92 7.98
CA PRO A 135 -5.18 11.37 8.18
C PRO A 135 -5.90 11.86 9.45
N ILE A 136 -6.75 11.03 10.07
CA ILE A 136 -7.61 11.43 11.21
C ILE A 136 -7.18 10.69 12.47
N SER A 137 -6.50 11.38 13.38
CA SER A 137 -6.12 10.82 14.69
C SER A 137 -7.37 10.46 15.50
N GLY A 138 -7.37 9.28 16.14
CA GLY A 138 -8.47 8.79 16.99
C GLY A 138 -9.51 7.94 16.25
N VAL A 139 -9.59 8.03 14.92
CA VAL A 139 -10.38 7.13 14.06
C VAL A 139 -9.46 6.15 13.31
N ALA A 140 -8.30 6.65 12.89
CA ALA A 140 -7.23 5.89 12.27
C ALA A 140 -6.85 4.61 13.07
N PRO A 141 -6.70 3.47 12.39
CA PRO A 141 -6.06 2.29 12.97
C PRO A 141 -4.71 2.62 13.58
N THR A 142 -4.45 2.04 14.74
CA THR A 142 -3.19 2.17 15.48
C THR A 142 -2.50 0.83 15.48
N ARG A 143 -1.20 0.84 15.21
CA ARG A 143 -0.35 -0.36 15.16
C ARG A 143 -0.37 -1.06 16.51
N TYR A 144 -0.41 -2.39 16.53
CA TYR A 144 -0.34 -3.19 17.76
C TYR A 144 0.94 -2.92 18.54
N ASN A 145 2.07 -2.90 17.83
CA ASN A 145 3.36 -2.58 18.40
C ASN A 145 3.54 -1.05 18.46
N PRO A 146 3.93 -0.48 19.61
CA PRO A 146 4.13 0.97 19.76
C PRO A 146 5.40 1.48 19.08
N ARG A 147 6.19 0.58 18.49
CA ARG A 147 7.44 0.85 17.77
C ARG A 147 7.57 -0.16 16.63
N VAL A 148 8.28 0.24 15.57
CA VAL A 148 8.73 -0.64 14.49
C VAL A 148 10.17 -1.12 14.76
N PRO A 149 10.66 -2.19 14.10
CA PRO A 149 12.00 -2.75 14.33
C PRO A 149 13.14 -1.71 14.25
N ILE A 150 12.99 -0.70 13.39
CA ILE A 150 13.88 0.45 13.27
C ILE A 150 13.05 1.69 12.91
N ALA A 151 13.34 2.83 13.53
CA ALA A 151 12.69 4.10 13.17
C ALA A 151 13.10 4.52 11.74
N ALA A 152 12.18 5.13 10.97
CA ALA A 152 12.45 5.54 9.59
C ALA A 152 13.66 6.50 9.46
N GLU A 153 13.85 7.36 10.46
CA GLU A 153 14.97 8.29 10.60
C GLU A 153 16.33 7.56 10.76
N ARG A 154 16.31 6.32 11.26
CA ARG A 154 17.50 5.50 11.51
C ARG A 154 17.84 4.56 10.34
N LEU A 155 16.98 4.44 9.34
CA LEU A 155 17.30 3.71 8.12
C LEU A 155 18.52 4.33 7.42
N PRO A 156 19.45 3.52 6.86
CA PRO A 156 20.58 4.02 6.08
C PRO A 156 20.11 4.56 4.73
N ALA A 157 21.04 4.82 3.81
CA ALA A 157 20.71 5.22 2.44
C ALA A 157 19.80 4.17 1.76
N ILE A 158 18.74 4.64 1.10
CA ILE A 158 17.75 3.82 0.41
C ILE A 158 17.92 4.01 -1.09
N ASP A 159 18.13 2.92 -1.82
CA ASP A 159 18.36 2.98 -3.26
C ASP A 159 17.04 3.12 -4.02
N ALA A 160 16.00 2.43 -3.57
CA ALA A 160 14.67 2.57 -4.14
C ALA A 160 13.58 2.39 -3.08
N VAL A 161 12.50 3.15 -3.22
CA VAL A 161 11.22 2.88 -2.57
C VAL A 161 10.25 2.43 -3.65
N LEU A 162 9.64 1.26 -3.50
CA LEU A 162 8.61 0.74 -4.40
C LEU A 162 7.26 0.85 -3.71
N ILE A 163 6.32 1.52 -4.37
CA ILE A 163 4.95 1.65 -3.90
C ILE A 163 4.04 0.79 -4.77
N SER A 164 3.19 -0.04 -4.17
CA SER A 164 2.21 -0.84 -4.90
C SER A 164 0.99 -0.02 -5.30
N HIS A 165 0.45 0.79 -4.39
CA HIS A 165 -0.72 1.64 -4.62
C HIS A 165 -0.82 2.75 -3.56
N ASP A 166 -1.78 3.65 -3.70
CA ASP A 166 -1.82 4.89 -2.91
C ASP A 166 -2.60 4.80 -1.59
N HIS A 167 -3.02 3.63 -1.09
CA HIS A 167 -3.74 3.58 0.19
C HIS A 167 -2.86 3.99 1.38
N TYR A 168 -3.50 4.41 2.47
CA TYR A 168 -2.83 4.97 3.65
C TYR A 168 -1.90 4.00 4.38
N ASP A 169 -2.15 2.72 4.22
CA ASP A 169 -1.43 1.61 4.84
C ASP A 169 -0.30 1.05 3.97
N HIS A 170 -0.12 1.60 2.78
CA HIS A 170 0.99 1.30 1.86
C HIS A 170 1.85 2.54 1.57
N LEU A 171 1.19 3.69 1.35
CA LEU A 171 1.82 4.98 1.11
C LEU A 171 1.62 5.92 2.30
N ASP A 172 2.59 5.87 3.22
CA ASP A 172 2.58 6.66 4.44
C ASP A 172 3.27 8.02 4.30
N TYR A 173 2.50 9.08 4.50
CA TYR A 173 2.99 10.47 4.45
C TYR A 173 4.15 10.71 5.41
N GLN A 174 4.02 10.26 6.66
CA GLN A 174 5.01 10.53 7.70
C GLN A 174 6.32 9.80 7.42
N THR A 175 6.25 8.55 6.96
CA THR A 175 7.44 7.81 6.55
C THR A 175 8.12 8.48 5.36
N VAL A 176 7.38 8.89 4.32
CA VAL A 176 7.96 9.59 3.17
C VAL A 176 8.73 10.84 3.59
N LEU A 177 8.17 11.68 4.46
CA LEU A 177 8.86 12.88 4.96
C LEU A 177 10.19 12.56 5.65
N LYS A 178 10.25 11.45 6.38
CA LYS A 178 11.44 11.03 7.14
C LYS A 178 12.52 10.40 6.26
N ILE A 179 12.16 9.85 5.10
CA ILE A 179 13.10 9.12 4.24
C ILE A 179 13.44 9.82 2.91
N LYS A 180 12.69 10.85 2.50
CA LYS A 180 12.85 11.46 1.16
C LYS A 180 14.27 11.97 0.85
N GLU A 181 14.98 12.48 1.85
CA GLU A 181 16.34 13.01 1.66
C GLU A 181 17.37 11.89 1.46
N LYS A 182 17.20 10.76 2.15
CA LYS A 182 18.09 9.58 2.10
C LYS A 182 17.69 8.55 1.04
N THR A 183 16.58 8.78 0.34
CA THR A 183 16.09 7.93 -0.76
C THR A 183 16.63 8.46 -2.08
N LYS A 184 17.26 7.59 -2.87
CA LYS A 184 17.73 7.93 -4.22
C LYS A 184 16.55 8.06 -5.18
N HIS A 185 15.65 7.07 -5.20
CA HIS A 185 14.52 7.06 -6.14
C HIS A 185 13.25 6.45 -5.55
N PHE A 186 12.09 6.95 -5.98
CA PHE A 186 10.77 6.41 -5.71
C PHE A 186 10.18 5.89 -7.03
N TYR A 187 9.77 4.62 -7.03
CA TYR A 187 9.03 4.01 -8.12
C TYR A 187 7.60 3.76 -7.66
N VAL A 188 6.66 4.42 -8.33
CA VAL A 188 5.25 4.44 -7.91
C VAL A 188 4.35 4.21 -9.11
N PRO A 189 3.10 3.75 -8.94
CA PRO A 189 2.17 3.62 -10.05
C PRO A 189 1.81 4.99 -10.65
N LEU A 190 1.35 5.00 -11.90
CA LEU A 190 0.81 6.20 -12.57
C LEU A 190 -0.12 7.01 -11.65
N GLY A 191 0.10 8.33 -11.59
CA GLY A 191 -0.67 9.25 -10.75
C GLY A 191 -0.20 9.38 -9.31
N ALA A 192 0.34 8.31 -8.70
CA ALA A 192 0.74 8.34 -7.28
C ALA A 192 1.92 9.31 -7.03
N GLY A 193 2.72 9.64 -8.05
CA GLY A 193 3.78 10.63 -7.97
C GLY A 193 3.27 12.05 -7.65
N ALA A 194 1.99 12.34 -7.89
CA ALA A 194 1.36 13.59 -7.46
C ALA A 194 1.40 13.77 -5.93
N HIS A 195 1.25 12.69 -5.16
CA HIS A 195 1.36 12.72 -3.70
C HIS A 195 2.78 13.05 -3.26
N LEU A 196 3.77 12.34 -3.80
CA LEU A 196 5.18 12.55 -3.47
C LEU A 196 5.64 13.99 -3.79
N ARG A 197 5.25 14.53 -4.96
CA ARG A 197 5.53 15.92 -5.34
C ARG A 197 4.93 16.90 -4.35
N ARG A 198 3.66 16.72 -3.94
CA ARG A 198 3.02 17.57 -2.92
C ARG A 198 3.76 17.52 -1.58
N TRP A 199 4.35 16.38 -1.23
CA TRP A 199 5.13 16.20 0.01
C TRP A 199 6.58 16.68 -0.10
N GLY A 200 6.94 17.29 -1.25
CA GLY A 200 8.26 17.88 -1.48
C GLY A 200 9.33 16.86 -1.81
N VAL A 201 8.98 15.72 -2.41
CA VAL A 201 9.95 14.85 -3.09
C VAL A 201 10.26 15.47 -4.46
N PRO A 202 11.54 15.69 -4.81
CA PRO A 202 11.91 16.24 -6.12
C PRO A 202 11.41 15.35 -7.26
N ALA A 203 10.87 15.96 -8.33
CA ALA A 203 10.34 15.23 -9.48
C ALA A 203 11.39 14.30 -10.13
N ALA A 204 12.66 14.70 -10.11
CA ALA A 204 13.78 13.90 -10.64
C ALA A 204 14.01 12.57 -9.87
N LYS A 205 13.50 12.45 -8.64
CA LYS A 205 13.56 11.23 -7.82
C LYS A 205 12.30 10.35 -7.95
N ILE A 206 11.39 10.66 -8.86
CA ILE A 206 10.10 9.97 -8.98
C ILE A 206 9.97 9.40 -10.38
N THR A 207 9.71 8.10 -10.47
CA THR A 207 9.28 7.44 -11.70
C THR A 207 7.90 6.85 -11.48
N GLU A 208 6.94 7.29 -12.30
CA GLU A 208 5.61 6.69 -12.36
C GLU A 208 5.64 5.54 -13.39
N VAL A 209 5.10 4.38 -13.05
CA VAL A 209 5.12 3.16 -13.89
C VAL A 209 3.72 2.58 -14.11
N THR A 210 3.55 1.84 -15.20
CA THR A 210 2.41 0.96 -15.51
C THR A 210 2.86 -0.49 -15.63
N TRP A 211 1.93 -1.44 -15.78
CA TRP A 211 2.26 -2.86 -15.89
C TRP A 211 3.09 -3.14 -17.15
N GLY A 212 4.14 -3.95 -16.99
CA GLY A 212 5.10 -4.27 -18.04
C GLY A 212 6.33 -3.35 -18.04
N ASP A 213 6.26 -2.17 -17.43
CA ASP A 213 7.42 -1.30 -17.29
C ASP A 213 8.51 -1.97 -16.44
N SER A 214 9.75 -1.73 -16.83
CA SER A 214 10.91 -2.22 -16.10
C SER A 214 12.00 -1.18 -15.96
N VAL A 215 12.70 -1.21 -14.83
CA VAL A 215 13.80 -0.30 -14.52
C VAL A 215 15.02 -1.12 -14.12
N ARG A 216 16.17 -0.78 -14.71
CA ARG A 216 17.46 -1.38 -14.37
C ARG A 216 18.17 -0.55 -13.32
N LEU A 217 18.50 -1.18 -12.21
CA LEU A 217 19.33 -0.64 -11.15
C LEU A 217 20.75 -1.24 -11.21
N PRO A 218 21.73 -0.62 -10.52
CA PRO A 218 23.05 -1.20 -10.30
C PRO A 218 23.02 -2.64 -9.75
N GLY A 219 24.13 -3.36 -9.92
CA GLY A 219 24.32 -4.70 -9.34
C GLY A 219 23.56 -5.83 -10.04
N GLY A 220 22.99 -5.61 -11.23
CA GLY A 220 22.24 -6.67 -11.91
C GLY A 220 20.72 -6.64 -11.67
N LEU A 221 20.24 -5.75 -10.78
CA LEU A 221 18.85 -5.70 -10.36
C LEU A 221 17.94 -5.06 -11.43
N THR A 222 16.87 -5.74 -11.80
CA THR A 222 15.75 -5.23 -12.58
C THR A 222 14.50 -5.24 -11.72
N LEU A 223 13.85 -4.09 -11.64
CA LEU A 223 12.51 -3.93 -11.09
C LEU A 223 11.50 -4.03 -12.23
N VAL A 224 10.40 -4.73 -12.05
CA VAL A 224 9.31 -4.80 -13.03
C VAL A 224 7.99 -4.58 -12.33
N SER A 225 7.21 -3.66 -12.88
CA SER A 225 5.81 -3.41 -12.51
C SER A 225 4.94 -4.47 -13.17
N THR A 226 4.12 -5.16 -12.38
CA THR A 226 3.32 -6.30 -12.82
C THR A 226 1.86 -6.17 -12.37
N PRO A 227 0.92 -6.88 -13.03
CA PRO A 227 -0.50 -6.76 -12.69
C PRO A 227 -0.86 -7.24 -11.28
N THR A 228 -1.73 -6.49 -10.62
CA THR A 228 -2.49 -6.91 -9.43
C THR A 228 -3.96 -6.48 -9.56
N ARG A 229 -4.88 -7.19 -8.93
CA ARG A 229 -6.32 -6.92 -8.97
C ARG A 229 -6.75 -6.12 -7.75
N HIS A 230 -6.67 -4.79 -7.82
CA HIS A 230 -6.98 -3.93 -6.68
C HIS A 230 -7.64 -2.61 -7.09
N PHE A 231 -7.60 -1.60 -6.23
CA PHE A 231 -8.14 -0.26 -6.47
C PHE A 231 -7.24 0.79 -5.80
N SER A 232 -7.62 2.07 -5.91
CA SER A 232 -6.88 3.17 -5.26
C SER A 232 -7.81 4.29 -4.78
N GLY A 233 -7.26 5.21 -3.99
CA GLY A 233 -7.91 6.42 -3.52
C GLY A 233 -7.54 6.79 -2.08
N ARG A 234 -7.44 8.10 -1.83
CA ARG A 234 -7.09 8.67 -0.51
C ARG A 234 -8.12 9.68 -0.01
N GLY A 235 -8.84 10.33 -0.92
CA GLY A 235 -9.87 11.31 -0.63
C GLY A 235 -11.28 10.80 -0.98
N LEU A 236 -12.28 11.62 -0.67
CA LEU A 236 -13.69 11.27 -0.81
C LEU A 236 -14.12 11.08 -2.28
N THR A 237 -13.41 11.70 -3.23
CA THR A 237 -13.82 11.77 -4.65
C THR A 237 -12.77 11.27 -5.63
N ASN A 238 -11.65 10.71 -5.17
CA ASN A 238 -10.51 10.35 -6.02
C ASN A 238 -10.31 8.83 -6.18
N ARG A 239 -11.36 8.03 -5.96
CA ARG A 239 -11.30 6.57 -6.16
C ARG A 239 -10.84 6.25 -7.58
N ASN A 240 -9.84 5.39 -7.67
CA ASN A 240 -9.18 4.94 -8.90
C ASN A 240 -8.51 6.07 -9.71
N SER A 241 -8.16 7.19 -9.06
CA SER A 241 -7.44 8.29 -9.72
C SER A 241 -5.95 8.00 -9.94
N THR A 242 -5.40 7.01 -9.24
CA THR A 242 -4.02 6.52 -9.36
C THR A 242 -4.02 5.03 -9.70
N PHE A 243 -2.94 4.53 -10.26
CA PHE A 243 -2.80 3.12 -10.64
C PHE A 243 -2.35 2.24 -9.46
N TRP A 244 -2.32 0.92 -9.66
CA TRP A 244 -1.86 -0.06 -8.67
C TRP A 244 -1.01 -1.14 -9.35
N THR A 245 -0.05 -1.74 -8.64
CA THR A 245 0.86 -2.74 -9.20
C THR A 245 1.46 -3.67 -8.14
N SER A 246 1.82 -4.88 -8.56
CA SER A 246 2.76 -5.76 -7.86
C SER A 246 4.17 -5.61 -8.44
N TRP A 247 5.19 -6.03 -7.68
CA TRP A 247 6.59 -5.83 -8.07
C TRP A 247 7.34 -7.16 -8.23
N VAL A 248 8.07 -7.29 -9.34
CA VAL A 248 9.12 -8.30 -9.51
C VAL A 248 10.47 -7.63 -9.32
N LEU A 249 11.30 -8.20 -8.45
CA LEU A 249 12.69 -7.81 -8.25
C LEU A 249 13.56 -8.98 -8.71
N LYS A 250 14.30 -8.81 -9.80
CA LYS A 250 15.13 -9.89 -10.37
C LYS A 250 16.57 -9.47 -10.58
N THR A 251 17.49 -10.34 -10.18
CA THR A 251 18.90 -10.32 -10.56
C THR A 251 19.16 -11.49 -11.52
N PRO A 252 20.38 -11.68 -12.04
CA PRO A 252 20.70 -12.88 -12.81
C PRO A 252 20.45 -14.21 -12.07
N THR A 253 20.53 -14.19 -10.73
CA THR A 253 20.52 -15.40 -9.89
C THR A 253 19.37 -15.47 -8.89
N LYS A 254 18.68 -14.35 -8.62
CA LYS A 254 17.65 -14.26 -7.58
C LYS A 254 16.41 -13.55 -8.08
N ARG A 255 15.24 -14.04 -7.69
CA ARG A 255 13.95 -13.50 -8.09
C ARG A 255 13.01 -13.42 -6.90
N LEU A 256 12.53 -12.22 -6.61
CA LEU A 256 11.56 -11.94 -5.57
C LEU A 256 10.29 -11.36 -6.19
N PHE A 257 9.15 -11.69 -5.61
CA PHE A 257 7.87 -11.10 -5.94
C PHE A 257 7.28 -10.41 -4.71
N TYR A 258 6.61 -9.28 -4.91
CA TYR A 258 5.81 -8.61 -3.91
C TYR A 258 4.43 -8.28 -4.50
N SER A 259 3.37 -8.80 -3.88
CA SER A 259 2.01 -8.66 -4.43
C SER A 259 1.45 -7.25 -4.36
N GLY A 260 1.93 -6.40 -3.44
CA GLY A 260 1.09 -5.30 -2.95
C GLY A 260 -0.17 -5.87 -2.32
N ASP A 261 -1.28 -5.17 -2.51
CA ASP A 261 -2.61 -5.72 -2.26
C ASP A 261 -3.29 -6.13 -3.57
N GLY A 262 -4.17 -7.12 -3.49
CA GLY A 262 -5.01 -7.52 -4.60
C GLY A 262 -5.73 -8.85 -4.39
N GLY A 263 -6.82 -9.01 -5.14
CA GLY A 263 -7.55 -10.27 -5.20
C GLY A 263 -6.90 -11.29 -6.13
N TYR A 264 -7.29 -12.55 -5.95
CA TYR A 264 -6.82 -13.65 -6.78
C TYR A 264 -7.26 -13.52 -8.25
N GLY A 265 -6.42 -13.98 -9.18
CA GLY A 265 -6.72 -14.01 -10.61
C GLY A 265 -5.62 -14.65 -11.47
N PRO A 266 -5.86 -14.78 -12.79
CA PRO A 266 -4.95 -15.45 -13.73
C PRO A 266 -3.59 -14.76 -13.90
N HIS A 267 -3.47 -13.50 -13.48
CA HIS A 267 -2.22 -12.75 -13.55
C HIS A 267 -1.09 -13.43 -12.77
N PHE A 268 -1.36 -14.12 -11.66
CA PHE A 268 -0.32 -14.84 -10.91
C PHE A 268 0.34 -15.94 -11.74
N GLN A 269 -0.45 -16.75 -12.45
CA GLN A 269 0.07 -17.79 -13.33
C GLN A 269 0.85 -17.21 -14.51
N GLN A 270 0.37 -16.09 -15.07
CA GLN A 270 1.04 -15.36 -16.15
C GLN A 270 2.40 -14.80 -15.70
N ILE A 271 2.44 -14.16 -14.52
CA ILE A 271 3.66 -13.64 -13.90
C ILE A 271 4.63 -14.79 -13.59
N GLY A 272 4.13 -15.90 -13.03
CA GLY A 272 4.93 -17.09 -12.75
C GLY A 272 5.52 -17.73 -14.01
N ALA A 273 4.78 -17.74 -15.12
CA ALA A 273 5.28 -18.22 -16.40
C ALA A 273 6.32 -17.28 -17.02
N GLN A 274 6.14 -15.97 -16.90
CA GLN A 274 7.00 -14.97 -17.53
C GLN A 274 8.29 -14.69 -16.73
N TYR A 275 8.19 -14.64 -15.41
CA TYR A 275 9.27 -14.20 -14.54
C TYR A 275 9.74 -15.24 -13.54
N GLY A 276 8.93 -16.27 -13.25
CA GLY A 276 9.28 -17.32 -12.30
C GLY A 276 10.33 -18.31 -12.81
N PRO A 277 10.73 -19.29 -11.97
CA PRO A 277 10.31 -19.46 -10.59
C PRO A 277 10.91 -18.38 -9.66
N PHE A 278 10.19 -18.04 -8.59
CA PHE A 278 10.66 -17.07 -7.58
C PHE A 278 11.32 -17.77 -6.40
N ASP A 279 12.41 -17.21 -5.88
CA ASP A 279 13.03 -17.68 -4.64
C ASP A 279 12.13 -17.36 -3.43
N LEU A 280 11.50 -16.19 -3.43
CA LEU A 280 10.64 -15.70 -2.36
C LEU A 280 9.51 -14.83 -2.93
N ALA A 281 8.27 -15.10 -2.51
CA ALA A 281 7.11 -14.26 -2.77
C ALA A 281 6.57 -13.68 -1.46
N LEU A 282 6.55 -12.34 -1.38
CA LEU A 282 5.90 -11.58 -0.32
C LEU A 282 4.43 -11.38 -0.73
N MET A 283 3.54 -12.12 -0.09
CA MET A 283 2.15 -12.27 -0.54
C MET A 283 1.17 -11.70 0.47
N GLU A 284 0.26 -10.84 0.00
CA GLU A 284 -0.84 -10.34 0.80
C GLU A 284 -1.64 -11.49 1.40
N CYS A 285 -1.93 -11.41 2.71
CA CYS A 285 -2.65 -12.43 3.44
C CYS A 285 -3.47 -11.84 4.61
N GLY A 286 -3.87 -10.57 4.49
CA GLY A 286 -4.59 -9.82 5.52
C GLY A 286 -5.88 -9.19 4.98
N GLN A 287 -6.64 -8.53 5.87
CA GLN A 287 -7.90 -7.83 5.53
C GLN A 287 -8.88 -8.66 4.68
N TYR A 288 -8.87 -9.99 4.73
CA TYR A 288 -9.80 -10.79 3.94
C TYR A 288 -11.21 -10.73 4.53
N ASP A 289 -12.21 -10.50 3.68
CA ASP A 289 -13.63 -10.55 4.06
C ASP A 289 -14.48 -10.95 2.85
N ALA A 290 -15.65 -11.54 3.11
CA ALA A 290 -16.63 -11.85 2.06
C ALA A 290 -17.16 -10.59 1.36
N GLN A 291 -17.03 -9.42 1.98
CA GLN A 291 -17.57 -8.17 1.48
C GLN A 291 -16.70 -7.44 0.47
N TRP A 292 -15.44 -7.84 0.32
CA TRP A 292 -14.51 -7.31 -0.69
C TRP A 292 -13.58 -8.40 -1.21
N ALA A 293 -14.12 -9.60 -1.39
CA ALA A 293 -13.37 -10.83 -1.71
C ALA A 293 -12.65 -10.82 -3.07
N GLU A 294 -12.94 -9.83 -3.92
CA GLU A 294 -12.32 -9.69 -5.24
C GLU A 294 -11.07 -8.81 -5.25
N ILE A 295 -10.78 -8.10 -4.15
CA ILE A 295 -9.65 -7.17 -4.05
C ILE A 295 -8.68 -7.48 -2.91
N HIS A 296 -9.01 -8.43 -2.03
CA HIS A 296 -8.12 -8.98 -1.00
C HIS A 296 -8.24 -10.51 -1.00
N MET A 297 -7.11 -11.20 -1.01
CA MET A 297 -7.08 -12.66 -1.01
C MET A 297 -7.37 -13.25 0.37
N ARG A 298 -8.15 -14.34 0.39
CA ARG A 298 -8.17 -15.25 1.55
C ARG A 298 -6.83 -15.98 1.68
N PRO A 299 -6.45 -16.47 2.87
CA PRO A 299 -5.18 -17.15 3.06
C PRO A 299 -4.93 -18.32 2.09
N GLU A 300 -5.96 -19.11 1.77
CA GLU A 300 -5.86 -20.21 0.82
C GLU A 300 -5.59 -19.72 -0.61
N GLN A 301 -6.17 -18.57 -0.99
CA GLN A 301 -5.90 -17.93 -2.28
C GLN A 301 -4.49 -17.35 -2.33
N SER A 302 -3.98 -16.80 -1.23
CA SER A 302 -2.60 -16.32 -1.15
C SER A 302 -1.59 -17.45 -1.33
N VAL A 303 -1.87 -18.63 -0.76
CA VAL A 303 -1.08 -19.86 -0.99
C VAL A 303 -1.17 -20.30 -2.44
N GLN A 304 -2.38 -20.36 -3.01
CA GLN A 304 -2.56 -20.73 -4.42
C GLN A 304 -1.83 -19.76 -5.36
N ALA A 305 -1.91 -18.46 -5.11
CA ALA A 305 -1.19 -17.44 -5.88
C ALA A 305 0.34 -17.64 -5.81
N ALA A 306 0.89 -17.99 -4.64
CA ALA A 306 2.31 -18.32 -4.51
C ALA A 306 2.70 -19.57 -5.33
N LEU A 307 1.83 -20.59 -5.38
CA LEU A 307 2.03 -21.77 -6.22
C LEU A 307 1.98 -21.41 -7.71
N ASP A 308 1.04 -20.57 -8.14
CA ASP A 308 0.90 -20.12 -9.52
C ASP A 308 2.08 -19.27 -9.98
N LEU A 309 2.64 -18.47 -9.06
CA LEU A 309 3.90 -17.75 -9.25
C LEU A 309 5.11 -18.70 -9.33
N ARG A 310 4.96 -19.97 -8.95
CA ARG A 310 6.06 -20.94 -8.80
C ARG A 310 7.10 -20.46 -7.79
N ALA A 311 6.63 -19.89 -6.68
CA ALA A 311 7.49 -19.44 -5.61
C ALA A 311 7.98 -20.61 -4.75
N ARG A 312 9.28 -20.64 -4.45
CA ARG A 312 9.88 -21.64 -3.56
C ARG A 312 9.51 -21.39 -2.10
N VAL A 313 9.45 -20.13 -1.69
CA VAL A 313 9.08 -19.69 -0.35
C VAL A 313 8.03 -18.59 -0.46
N MET A 314 7.00 -18.68 0.38
CA MET A 314 6.00 -17.62 0.56
C MET A 314 6.17 -17.01 1.94
N GLN A 315 6.17 -15.68 2.01
CA GLN A 315 6.09 -14.93 3.25
C GLN A 315 4.78 -14.12 3.24
N PRO A 316 3.83 -14.38 4.15
CA PRO A 316 2.61 -13.59 4.22
C PRO A 316 2.89 -12.18 4.76
N VAL A 317 2.30 -11.18 4.11
CA VAL A 317 2.34 -9.75 4.49
C VAL A 317 0.91 -9.20 4.61
N HIS A 318 0.75 -7.90 4.86
CA HIS A 318 -0.54 -7.22 5.06
C HIS A 318 -1.29 -7.61 6.37
N TRP A 319 -0.60 -8.30 7.28
CA TRP A 319 -1.14 -8.72 8.59
C TRP A 319 -0.19 -8.32 9.75
N ALA A 320 -0.57 -8.68 10.99
CA ALA A 320 0.22 -8.50 12.20
C ALA A 320 0.56 -7.04 12.60
N ALA A 321 -0.18 -6.05 12.11
CA ALA A 321 0.07 -4.65 12.46
C ALA A 321 -1.18 -3.87 12.85
N PHE A 322 -2.27 -3.98 12.10
CA PHE A 322 -3.46 -3.15 12.25
C PHE A 322 -4.75 -3.98 12.22
N THR A 323 -5.84 -3.36 12.66
CA THR A 323 -7.22 -3.86 12.55
C THR A 323 -8.16 -2.77 12.08
#